data_AF-A0A944IAH5-F1
#
_entry.id   AF-A0A944IAH5-F1
#
_cell.length_a   1.000
_cell.length_b   1.000
_cell.length_c   1.000
_cell.angle_alpha   90.00
_cell.angle_beta   90.00
_cell.angle_gamma   90.00
#
_symmetry.space_group_name_H-M   'P 1'
#
loop_
_entity.id
_entity.type
_entity.pdbx_description
1 polymer ?
#
loop_
_entity_poly.entity_id
_entity_poly.type
_entity_poly.pdbx_seq_one_letter_code
_entity_poly.pdbx_strand_id
1 'polypeptide(L)' 'MRIVALLQGAGRPLKVNDITAEIGDDSSRVETTRSRLKRLVKEGRVVEGPTGSFAITLTTDAAAGEHHPQ' A
#
# COMPACT_ATOMS: atom_id res chain seq x y z
N MET A 1 3.90 -9.80 -4.40
CA MET A 1 3.87 -8.64 -3.46
C MET A 1 2.42 -8.33 -3.10
N ARG A 2 1.89 -8.85 -1.98
CA ARG A 2 0.44 -8.75 -1.67
C ARG A 2 0.02 -7.39 -1.08
N ILE A 3 0.89 -6.76 -0.28
CA ILE A 3 0.67 -5.44 0.35
C ILE A 3 0.45 -4.33 -0.70
N VAL A 4 1.26 -4.32 -1.77
CA VAL A 4 1.19 -3.29 -2.82
C VAL A 4 -0.10 -3.44 -3.65
N ALA A 5 -0.51 -4.68 -3.92
CA ALA A 5 -1.78 -4.96 -4.61
C ALA A 5 -2.99 -4.59 -3.73
N LEU A 6 -2.89 -4.80 -2.42
CA LEU A 6 -3.92 -4.39 -1.46
C LEU A 6 -4.13 -2.87 -1.46
N LEU A 7 -3.04 -2.11 -1.35
CA LEU A 7 -3.08 -0.64 -1.37
C LEU A 7 -3.61 -0.10 -2.70
N GLN A 8 -3.26 -0.74 -3.83
CA GLN A 8 -3.81 -0.41 -5.15
C GLN A 8 -5.31 -0.71 -5.23
N GLY A 9 -5.76 -1.88 -4.78
CA GLY A 9 -7.18 -2.25 -4.78
C GLY A 9 -8.03 -1.43 -3.81
N ALA A 10 -7.45 -0.97 -2.70
CA ALA A 10 -8.15 -0.15 -1.71
C ALA A 10 -8.35 1.30 -2.17
N GLY A 11 -7.50 1.83 -3.06
CA GLY A 11 -7.59 3.19 -3.60
C GLY A 11 -7.47 4.31 -2.55
N ARG A 12 -7.12 3.97 -1.30
CA ARG A 12 -7.09 4.90 -0.15
C ARG A 12 -5.91 4.61 0.76
N PRO A 13 -5.43 5.60 1.53
CA PRO A 13 -4.45 5.37 2.58
C PRO A 13 -5.00 4.38 3.63
N LEU A 14 -4.26 3.31 3.88
CA LEU A 14 -4.59 2.30 4.90
C LEU A 14 -3.60 2.38 6.06
N LYS A 15 -4.07 2.16 7.28
CA LYS A 15 -3.18 2.10 8.44
C LYS A 15 -2.39 0.80 8.41
N VAL A 16 -1.21 0.83 9.03
CA VAL A 16 -0.35 -0.37 9.16
C VAL A 16 -1.09 -1.56 9.77
N ASN A 17 -2.00 -1.32 10.72
CA ASN A 17 -2.80 -2.37 11.38
C ASN A 17 -3.78 -3.01 10.40
N ASP A 18 -4.55 -2.22 9.65
CA ASP A 18 -5.45 -2.72 8.61
C ASP A 18 -4.69 -3.50 7.54
N ILE A 19 -3.53 -3.00 7.10
CA ILE A 19 -2.67 -3.70 6.12
C ILE A 19 -2.21 -5.05 6.67
N THR A 20 -1.78 -5.10 7.95
CA THR A 20 -1.28 -6.31 8.61
C THR A 20 -2.40 -7.33 8.78
N ALA A 21 -3.60 -6.89 9.18
CA ALA A 21 -4.78 -7.73 9.29
C ALA A 21 -5.21 -8.30 7.93
N GLU A 22 -5.23 -7.48 6.87
CA GLU A 22 -5.64 -7.88 5.52
C GLU A 22 -4.68 -8.88 4.85
N ILE A 23 -3.38 -8.80 5.15
CA ILE A 23 -2.41 -9.80 4.68
C ILE A 23 -2.42 -11.09 5.51
N GLY A 24 -3.25 -11.14 6.56
CA GLY A 24 -3.36 -12.28 7.47
C GLY A 24 -2.13 -12.50 8.33
N ASP A 25 -1.34 -11.45 8.58
CA ASP A 25 -0.16 -11.52 9.45
C ASP A 25 -0.56 -11.08 10.86
N ASP A 26 0.10 -11.63 11.88
CA ASP A 26 -0.21 -11.32 13.26
C ASP A 26 0.04 -9.85 13.59
N SER A 27 -0.86 -9.25 14.38
CA SER A 27 -0.72 -7.88 14.90
C SER A 27 0.61 -7.65 15.68
N SER A 28 1.26 -8.72 16.14
CA SER A 28 2.58 -8.68 16.77
C SER A 28 3.71 -8.32 15.80
N ARG A 29 3.50 -8.46 14.49
CA ARG A 29 4.47 -8.17 13.44
C ARG A 29 4.29 -6.81 12.80
N VAL A 30 3.39 -5.99 13.32
CA VAL A 30 3.19 -4.59 12.90
C VAL A 30 4.50 -3.83 12.78
N GLU A 31 5.45 -4.00 13.71
CA GLU A 31 6.76 -3.33 13.66
C GLU A 31 7.64 -3.82 12.49
N THR A 32 7.56 -5.11 12.17
CA THR A 32 8.23 -5.71 11.01
C THR A 32 7.61 -5.23 9.70
N THR A 33 6.27 -5.21 9.63
CA THR A 33 5.50 -4.68 8.51
C THR A 33 5.77 -3.19 8.31
N ARG A 34 5.85 -2.40 9.39
CA ARG A 34 6.21 -0.99 9.36
C ARG A 34 7.63 -0.78 8.83
N SER A 35 8.59 -1.60 9.25
CA SER A 35 9.96 -1.55 8.74
C SER A 35 10.03 -1.87 7.24
N ARG A 36 9.26 -2.87 6.79
CA ARG A 36 9.10 -3.19 5.35
C ARG A 36 8.44 -2.04 4.58
N LEU A 37 7.38 -1.45 5.11
CA LEU A 37 6.70 -0.32 4.48
C LEU A 37 7.63 0.89 4.38
N LYS A 38 8.39 1.23 5.43
CA LYS A 38 9.42 2.27 5.37
C LYS A 38 10.49 2.02 4.30
N ARG A 39 10.85 0.76 4.07
CA ARG A 39 11.75 0.40 2.96
C ARG A 39 11.10 0.70 1.61
N LEU A 40 9.83 0.31 1.43
CA LEU A 40 9.07 0.62 0.22
C LEU A 40 8.86 2.13 0.00
N VAL A 41 8.75 2.92 1.08
CA VAL A 41 8.72 4.39 1.01
C VAL A 41 10.03 4.92 0.45
N LYS A 42 11.17 4.43 0.94
CA LYS A 42 12.49 4.81 0.42
C LYS A 42 12.68 4.40 -1.05
N GLU A 43 12.07 3.29 -1.46
CA GLU A 43 12.06 2.84 -2.86
C GLU A 43 11.07 3.61 -3.74
N GLY A 44 10.29 4.54 -3.20
CA GLY A 44 9.33 5.35 -3.94
C GLY A 44 8.06 4.59 -4.38
N ARG A 45 7.81 3.41 -3.81
CA ARG A 45 6.67 2.54 -4.17
C ARG A 45 5.40 2.81 -3.37
N VAL A 46 5.54 3.41 -2.19
CA VAL A 46 4.44 3.79 -1.30
C VAL A 46 4.80 5.12 -0.62
N VAL A 47 3.79 5.84 -0.12
CA VAL A 47 3.97 7.05 0.68
C VAL A 47 3.48 6.81 2.11
N GLU A 48 4.26 7.26 3.09
CA GLU A 48 3.85 7.32 4.50
C GLU A 48 3.16 8.66 4.75
N GLY A 49 1.91 8.60 5.21
CA GLY A 49 1.13 9.75 5.64
C GLY A 49 1.34 10.07 7.13
N PRO A 50 0.94 11.28 7.56
CA PRO A 50 1.24 11.79 8.91
C PRO A 50 0.61 10.99 10.06
N THR A 51 -0.42 10.17 9.79
CA THR A 51 -1.13 9.39 10.82
C THR A 51 -0.67 7.92 10.86
N GLY A 52 0.49 7.57 10.29
CA GLY A 52 0.94 6.18 10.16
C GLY A 52 0.09 5.37 9.16
N SER A 53 -0.58 6.09 8.26
CA SER A 53 -1.24 5.57 7.07
C SER A 53 -0.21 5.41 5.95
N PHE A 54 -0.38 4.39 5.13
CA PHE A 54 0.42 4.16 3.95
C PHE A 54 -0.50 4.15 2.73
N ALA A 55 -0.08 4.80 1.66
CA ALA A 55 -0.79 4.76 0.38
C ALA A 55 0.17 4.31 -0.72
N ILE A 56 -0.38 3.70 -1.77
CA ILE A 56 0.41 3.45 -2.99
C ILE A 56 0.83 4.80 -3.57
N THR A 57 2.10 4.92 -3.99
CA THR A 57 2.43 6.00 -4.91
C THR A 57 1.74 5.65 -6.20
N LEU A 58 0.71 6.41 -6.56
CA LEU A 58 0.28 6.48 -7.94
C LEU A 58 1.46 7.10 -8.70
N THR A 59 2.49 6.31 -8.99
CA THR A 59 3.15 6.47 -10.28
C THR A 59 1.99 6.35 -11.24
N THR A 60 1.59 7.49 -11.79
CA THR A 60 0.76 7.54 -12.96
C THR A 60 1.47 6.69 -14.02
N ASP A 61 1.14 5.41 -14.02
CA ASP A 61 0.80 4.72 -15.25
C ASP A 61 -0.72 4.88 -15.42
N ALA A 62 -1.20 6.13 -15.35
CA ALA A 62 -2.50 6.52 -15.90
C ALA A 62 -2.40 6.59 -17.44
N ALA A 63 -1.81 5.54 -18.03
CA ALA A 63 -1.71 5.30 -19.45
C ALA A 63 -1.86 3.80 -19.76
N ALA A 64 -2.67 3.06 -18.99
CA ALA A 64 -3.10 1.73 -19.40
C ALA A 64 -4.52 1.42 -18.90
N GLY A 65 -5.50 2.02 -19.57
CA GLY A 65 -6.76 1.33 -19.86
C GLY A 65 -7.95 1.68 -18.98
N GLU A 66 -8.49 2.88 -19.15
CA GLU A 66 -9.94 3.00 -19.25
C GLU A 66 -10.32 3.22 -20.72
N HIS A 67 -11.41 2.58 -21.13
CA HIS A 67 -12.16 2.71 -22.39
C HIS A 67 -11.79 1.79 -23.58
N HIS A 68 -12.38 0.59 -23.60
CA HIS A 68 -13.08 0.14 -24.80
C HIS A 68 -14.48 -0.40 -24.42
N PRO A 69 -15.54 0.41 -24.54
CA PRO A 69 -16.85 -0.11 -24.87
C PRO A 69 -16.90 -0.46 -26.36
N GLN A 70 -17.40 -1.66 -26.64
CA GLN A 70 -18.32 -2.11 -27.70
C GLN A 70 -18.03 -3.60 -27.93
#